data_AF-A0A6J4RZC0-F1
#
_entry.id   AF-A0A6J4RZC0-F1
#
_cell.length_a   1.000
_cell.length_b   1.000
_cell.length_c   1.000
_cell.angle_alpha   90.00
_cell.angle_beta   90.00
_cell.angle_gamma   90.00
#
_symmetry.space_group_name_H-M   'P 1'
#
loop_
_entity.id
_entity.type
_entity.pdbx_description
1 polymer ?
#
loop_
_entity_poly.entity_id
_entity_poly.type
_entity_poly.pdbx_seq_one_letter_code
_entity_poly.pdbx_strand_id
1 'polypeptide(L)' 'MREFGLWLRERPLRLVELCGGALLLVAAALASEDLASTVFLYSFGALLLVLTLHSYLGQNRPRR' A
#
# COMPACT_ATOMS: atom_id res chain seq x y z
N MET A 1 -7.88 7.08 13.74
CA MET A 1 -7.64 5.67 13.32
C MET A 1 -8.92 4.93 12.91
N ARG A 2 -10.04 5.07 13.64
CA ARG A 2 -11.30 4.34 13.35
C ARG A 2 -11.89 4.66 11.96
N GLU A 3 -11.79 5.90 11.49
CA GLU A 3 -12.27 6.32 10.17
C GLU A 3 -11.46 5.71 9.02
N PHE A 4 -10.13 5.59 9.16
CA PHE A 4 -9.29 4.89 8.18
C PHE A 4 -9.66 3.41 8.08
N GLY A 5 -9.91 2.75 9.22
CA GLY A 5 -10.34 1.34 9.23
C GLY A 5 -11.72 1.12 8.61
N LEU A 6 -12.68 2.01 8.86
CA LEU A 6 -14.01 1.95 8.24
C LEU A 6 -13.92 2.18 6.72
N TRP A 7 -13.16 3.18 6.32
CA TRP A 7 -12.90 3.49 4.91
C TRP A 7 -12.24 2.34 4.15
N LEU A 8 -11.27 1.66 4.78
CA LEU A 8 -10.57 0.52 4.20
C LEU A 8 -11.53 -0.68 4.06
N ARG A 9 -12.45 -0.84 5.02
CA ARG A 9 -13.49 -1.88 4.99
C ARG A 9 -14.58 -1.61 3.94
N GLU A 10 -14.92 -0.36 3.69
CA GLU A 10 -15.85 0.03 2.61
C GLU A 10 -15.25 -0.14 1.21
N ARG A 11 -13.91 -0.21 1.10
CA ARG A 11 -13.19 -0.33 -0.18
C ARG A 11 -12.30 -1.57 -0.18
N PRO A 12 -12.86 -2.78 -0.42
CA PRO A 12 -12.12 -4.03 -0.35
C PRO A 12 -10.92 -4.08 -1.30
N LEU A 13 -11.00 -3.39 -2.45
CA LEU A 13 -9.87 -3.29 -3.39
C LEU A 13 -8.63 -2.62 -2.75
N ARG A 14 -8.83 -1.58 -1.92
CA ARG A 14 -7.74 -0.86 -1.26
C ARG A 14 -7.16 -1.62 -0.07
N LEU A 15 -7.98 -2.43 0.59
CA LEU A 15 -7.51 -3.39 1.58
C LEU A 15 -6.56 -4.40 0.92
N VAL A 16 -6.90 -4.90 -0.28
CA VAL A 16 -6.04 -5.79 -1.05
C VAL A 16 -4.77 -5.08 -1.52
N GLU A 17 -4.82 -3.82 -1.97
CA GLU A 17 -3.61 -3.05 -2.30
C GLU A 17 -2.69 -2.86 -1.09
N LEU A 18 -3.25 -2.56 0.09
CA LEU A 18 -2.49 -2.33 1.31
C LEU A 18 -1.87 -3.62 1.85
N CYS A 19 -2.64 -4.71 1.89
CA CYS A 19 -2.13 -6.03 2.25
C CYS A 19 -1.13 -6.55 1.22
N GLY A 20 -1.37 -6.33 -0.08
CA GLY A 20 -0.47 -6.68 -1.16
C GLY A 20 0.85 -5.94 -1.07
N GLY A 21 0.82 -4.62 -0.84
CA GLY A 21 2.02 -3.81 -0.63
C GLY A 21 2.81 -4.25 0.60
N ALA A 22 2.14 -4.58 1.71
CA ALA A 22 2.80 -5.12 2.90
C ALA A 22 3.44 -6.49 2.65
N LEU A 23 2.75 -7.40 1.96
CA LEU A 23 3.29 -8.71 1.58
C LEU A 23 4.50 -8.58 0.64
N LEU A 24 4.45 -7.64 -0.30
CA LEU A 24 5.57 -7.34 -1.20
C LEU A 24 6.79 -6.83 -0.44
N LEU A 25 6.61 -5.97 0.56
CA LEU A 25 7.70 -5.50 1.42
C LEU A 25 8.30 -6.62 2.27
N VAL A 26 7.46 -7.51 2.81
CA VAL A 26 7.93 -8.71 3.54
C VAL A 26 8.67 -9.64 2.60
N ALA A 27 8.15 -9.89 1.41
CA ALA A 27 8.80 -10.69 0.38
C ALA A 27 10.14 -10.07 -0.04
N ALA A 28 10.23 -8.75 -0.18
CA ALA A 28 11.47 -8.04 -0.46
C ALA A 28 12.49 -8.24 0.67
N ALA A 29 12.06 -8.12 1.92
CA ALA A 29 12.93 -8.32 3.08
C ALA A 29 13.48 -9.76 3.18
N LEU A 30 12.69 -10.75 2.74
CA LEU A 30 13.10 -12.16 2.70
C LEU A 30 13.95 -12.48 1.46
N ALA A 31 13.70 -11.84 0.33
CA ALA A 31 14.44 -12.00 -0.92
C ALA A 31 15.75 -11.18 -0.91
N SER A 32 16.62 -11.41 0.08
CA SER A 32 17.89 -10.67 0.25
C SER A 32 19.00 -11.11 -0.71
N GLU A 33 18.77 -12.18 -1.46
CA GLU A 33 19.78 -12.81 -2.33
C GLU A 33 19.88 -12.16 -3.72
N ASP A 34 18.79 -11.54 -4.20
CA ASP A 34 18.74 -10.90 -5.53
C ASP A 34 18.37 -9.42 -5.41
N LEU A 35 19.39 -8.58 -5.53
CA LEU A 35 19.30 -7.14 -5.28
C LEU A 35 18.30 -6.43 -6.23
N ALA A 36 18.16 -6.92 -7.47
CA ALA A 36 17.21 -6.37 -8.43
C ALA A 36 15.76 -6.69 -8.03
N SER A 37 15.49 -7.93 -7.62
CA SER A 37 14.19 -8.37 -7.12
C SER A 37 13.81 -7.67 -5.81
N THR A 38 14.76 -7.53 -4.88
CA THR A 38 14.55 -6.78 -3.63
C THR A 38 14.11 -5.35 -3.94
N VAL A 39 14.86 -4.63 -4.77
CA VAL A 39 14.59 -3.22 -5.09
C VAL A 39 13.25 -3.06 -5.80
N PHE A 40 12.92 -3.97 -6.72
CA PHE A 40 11.63 -3.94 -7.41
C PHE A 40 10.46 -4.15 -6.44
N LEU A 41 10.52 -5.19 -5.60
CA LEU A 41 9.48 -5.50 -4.61
C LEU A 41 9.32 -4.36 -3.60
N TYR A 42 10.43 -3.77 -3.13
CA TYR A 42 10.41 -2.63 -2.22
C TYR A 42 9.77 -1.40 -2.86
N SER A 43 10.17 -1.06 -4.08
CA SER A 43 9.64 0.08 -4.82
C SER A 43 8.16 -0.08 -5.12
N PHE A 44 7.75 -1.28 -5.53
CA PHE A 44 6.37 -1.59 -5.85
C PHE A 44 5.47 -1.62 -4.61
N GLY A 45 5.93 -2.23 -3.50
CA GLY A 45 5.22 -2.22 -2.23
C GLY A 45 5.09 -0.82 -1.64
N ALA A 46 6.15 -0.01 -1.70
CA ALA A 46 6.12 1.40 -1.29
C ALA A 46 5.14 2.23 -2.16
N LEU A 47 5.14 2.01 -3.48
CA LEU A 47 4.22 2.70 -4.39
C LEU A 47 2.75 2.39 -4.06
N LEU A 48 2.42 1.13 -3.77
CA LEU A 48 1.05 0.72 -3.37
C LEU A 48 0.62 1.37 -2.05
N LEU A 49 1.52 1.46 -1.07
CA LEU A 49 1.28 2.17 0.17
C LEU A 49 1.05 3.67 -0.06
N VAL A 50 1.87 4.30 -0.91
CA VAL A 50 1.72 5.72 -1.27
C VAL A 50 0.41 5.96 -2.03
N LEU A 51 0.03 5.11 -2.97
CA LEU A 51 -1.24 5.20 -3.69
C LEU A 51 -2.45 5.04 -2.76
N THR A 52 -2.37 4.09 -1.82
CA THR A 52 -3.42 3.88 -0.82
C THR A 52 -3.55 5.11 0.07
N LEU A 53 -2.43 5.66 0.55
CA LEU A 53 -2.40 6.87 1.37
C LEU A 53 -2.88 8.11 0.61
N HIS A 54 -2.40 8.30 -0.62
CA HIS A 54 -2.79 9.42 -1.47
C HIS A 54 -4.30 9.40 -1.74
N SER A 55 -4.86 8.22 -1.97
CA SER A 55 -6.28 8.13 -2.27
C SER A 55 -7.18 8.16 -1.03
N TYR A 56 -6.64 7.93 0.17
CA TYR A 56 -7.25 8.29 1.45
C TYR A 56 -7.30 9.82 1.63
N LEU A 57 -6.16 10.49 1.45
CA LEU A 57 -6.07 11.95 1.53
C LEU A 57 -6.94 12.64 0.46
N GLY A 58 -7.03 12.07 -0.73
CA GLY A 58 -7.85 12.57 -1.84
C GLY A 58 -9.35 12.50 -1.57
N GLN A 59 -9.83 11.58 -0.72
CA GLN A 59 -11.24 11.55 -0.30
C GLN A 59 -11.57 12.56 0.79
N ASN A 60 -10.60 12.91 1.64
CA ASN A 60 -10.75 13.96 2.65
C ASN A 60 -10.55 15.37 2.10
N ARG A 61 -10.16 15.51 0.83
CA ARG A 61 -10.14 16.82 0.16
C ARG A 61 -11.56 17.13 -0.34
N PRO A 62 -12.25 18.16 0.20
CA PRO A 62 -13.47 18.64 -0.41
C PRO A 62 -13.13 19.08 -1.84
N ARG A 63 -13.72 18.42 -2.83
CA ARG A 63 -13.73 18.91 -4.22
C ARG A 63 -14.36 20.30 -4.18
N ARG A 64 -13.53 21.33 -4.32
CA ARG A 64 -13.98 22.67 -4.72
C ARG A 64 -14.16 22.68 -6.23
#